data_AF-A0A2D6MNB6-F1
#
_entry.id   AF-A0A2D6MNB6-F1
#
_cell.length_a   1.000
_cell.length_b   1.000
_cell.length_c   1.000
_cell.angle_alpha   90.00
_cell.angle_beta   90.00
_cell.angle_gamma   90.00
#
_symmetry.space_group_name_H-M   'P 1'
#
loop_
_entity.id
_entity.type
_entity.pdbx_description
1 polymer ?
#
loop_
_entity_poly.entity_id
_entity_poly.type
_entity_poly.pdbx_seq_one_letter_code
_entity_poly.pdbx_strand_id
1 'polypeptide(L)'
;MVKRWVTPIHHFRRTATRETMISGQPIREDDKVVVWYSSANRDESVFEDPFCFDIMRTPNEHLSSGFGRHFCLGANLARLGMRAAS
;
A
#
# COMPACT_ATOMS: atom_id res chain seq x y z
N MET A 1 -10.70 6.88 -0.53
CA MET A 1 -11.11 5.89 -1.54
C MET A 1 -10.33 5.93 -2.84
N VAL A 2 -10.35 7.04 -3.62
CA VAL A 2 -9.72 7.09 -4.97
C VAL A 2 -8.27 6.55 -5.00
N LYS A 3 -7.46 6.88 -4.00
CA LYS A 3 -6.09 6.36 -3.85
C LYS A 3 -5.99 4.83 -3.68
N ARG A 4 -6.93 4.19 -2.95
CA ARG A 4 -6.99 2.71 -2.83
C ARG A 4 -7.29 2.09 -4.19
N TRP A 5 -8.25 2.67 -4.90
CA TRP A 5 -8.72 2.11 -6.17
C TRP A 5 -7.65 2.16 -7.26
N VAL A 6 -7.04 3.33 -7.44
CA VAL A 6 -6.02 3.58 -8.46
C VAL A 6 -4.68 2.95 -8.08
N THR A 7 -4.28 3.03 -6.80
CA THR A 7 -2.97 2.60 -6.30
C THR A 7 -1.82 3.06 -7.21
N PRO A 8 -1.55 4.38 -7.29
CA PRO A 8 -0.61 4.94 -8.28
C PRO A 8 0.83 4.47 -8.09
N ILE A 9 1.19 4.03 -6.88
CA ILE A 9 2.45 3.36 -6.60
C ILE A 9 2.14 1.87 -6.42
N HIS A 10 2.44 1.08 -7.45
CA HIS A 10 2.14 -0.36 -7.44
C HIS A 10 3.00 -1.13 -6.44
N HIS A 11 4.28 -0.78 -6.33
CA HIS A 11 5.20 -1.47 -5.44
C HIS A 11 6.33 -0.59 -4.92
N PHE A 12 6.90 -1.01 -3.79
CA PHE A 12 8.22 -0.56 -3.32
C PHE A 12 9.12 -1.76 -3.05
N ARG A 13 10.41 -1.56 -3.24
CA ARG A 13 11.44 -2.56 -2.95
C ARG A 13 12.21 -2.21 -1.68
N ARG A 14 12.63 -3.23 -0.94
CA ARG A 14 13.64 -3.16 0.12
C ARG A 14 14.73 -4.19 -0.14
N THR A 15 15.89 -3.96 0.46
CA THR A 15 17.00 -4.92 0.50
C THR A 15 17.06 -5.46 1.92
N ALA A 16 17.13 -6.78 2.07
CA ALA A 16 17.34 -7.41 3.37
C ALA A 16 18.76 -7.10 3.86
N THR A 17 18.89 -6.54 5.05
CA THR A 17 20.20 -6.20 5.66
C THR A 17 20.78 -7.33 6.50
N ARG A 18 20.03 -8.42 6.63
CA ARG A 18 20.40 -9.66 7.32
C ARG A 18 19.41 -10.74 6.92
N GLU A 19 19.78 -12.00 7.15
CA GLU A 19 18.88 -13.13 6.99
C GLU A 19 17.64 -12.99 7.89
N THR A 20 16.48 -13.36 7.34
CA THR A 20 15.19 -13.32 8.03
C THR A 20 14.17 -14.24 7.37
N MET A 21 12.99 -14.37 7.98
CA MET A 21 11.84 -15.08 7.44
C MET A 21 10.69 -14.11 7.19
N ILE A 22 9.97 -14.26 6.07
CA ILE A 22 8.72 -13.54 5.78
C ILE A 22 7.68 -14.57 5.34
N SER A 23 6.56 -14.67 6.07
CA SER A 23 5.48 -15.64 5.76
C SER A 23 5.98 -17.07 5.56
N GLY A 24 6.96 -17.50 6.38
CA GLY A 24 7.58 -18.82 6.27
C GLY A 24 8.60 -18.99 5.15
N GLN A 25 8.90 -17.95 4.36
CA GLN A 25 9.93 -17.97 3.33
C GLN A 25 11.26 -17.39 3.83
N PRO A 26 12.40 -18.08 3.65
CA PRO A 26 13.72 -17.55 3.98
C PRO A 26 14.15 -16.46 2.99
N ILE A 27 14.64 -15.36 3.53
CA ILE A 27 15.21 -14.23 2.80
C ILE A 27 16.66 -14.09 3.25
N ARG A 28 17.60 -14.14 2.30
CA ARG A 28 19.03 -13.99 2.59
C ARG A 28 19.40 -12.53 2.73
N GLU A 29 20.57 -12.26 3.31
CA GLU A 29 21.17 -10.93 3.23
C GLU A 29 21.31 -10.51 1.76
N ASP A 30 21.12 -9.22 1.49
CA ASP A 30 21.10 -8.58 0.18
C ASP A 30 19.96 -8.97 -0.78
N ASP A 31 19.10 -9.92 -0.43
CA ASP A 31 17.90 -10.23 -1.21
C ASP A 31 16.99 -9.00 -1.34
N LYS A 32 16.34 -8.90 -2.50
CA LYS A 32 15.38 -7.84 -2.79
C LYS A 32 13.98 -8.32 -2.48
N VAL A 33 13.31 -7.63 -1.56
CA VAL A 33 11.92 -7.90 -1.19
C VAL A 33 11.04 -6.80 -1.76
N VAL A 34 10.00 -7.17 -2.48
CA VAL A 34 9.06 -6.24 -3.11
C VAL A 34 7.71 -6.32 -2.40
N VAL A 35 7.19 -5.18 -1.98
CA VAL A 35 5.85 -5.03 -1.42
C VAL A 35 4.93 -4.51 -2.52
N TRP A 36 3.90 -5.28 -2.86
CA TRP A 36 2.91 -4.94 -3.88
C TRP A 36 1.66 -4.31 -3.24
N TYR A 37 1.61 -2.98 -3.18
CA TYR A 37 0.45 -2.27 -2.64
C TYR A 37 -0.83 -2.50 -3.43
N SER A 38 -0.73 -2.73 -4.74
CA SER A 38 -1.89 -3.05 -5.57
C SER A 38 -2.55 -4.36 -5.15
N SER A 39 -1.76 -5.34 -4.72
CA SER A 39 -2.28 -6.58 -4.13
C SER A 39 -2.87 -6.32 -2.76
N ALA A 40 -2.14 -5.65 -1.86
CA ALA A 40 -2.59 -5.38 -0.49
C ALA A 40 -3.90 -4.55 -0.45
N ASN A 41 -4.05 -3.57 -1.34
CA ASN A 41 -5.27 -2.75 -1.44
C ASN A 41 -6.49 -3.49 -2.00
N ARG A 42 -6.31 -4.76 -2.40
CA ARG A 42 -7.34 -5.68 -2.90
C ARG A 42 -7.44 -6.96 -2.06
N ASP A 43 -6.74 -7.02 -0.92
CA ASP A 43 -6.76 -8.16 -0.02
C ASP A 43 -8.16 -8.34 0.59
N GLU A 44 -8.81 -9.45 0.27
CA GLU A 44 -10.15 -9.80 0.72
C GLU A 44 -10.23 -10.04 2.24
N SER A 45 -9.11 -10.33 2.90
CA SER A 45 -9.07 -10.46 4.35
C SER A 45 -9.19 -9.10 5.08
N VAL A 46 -8.95 -7.99 4.36
CA VAL A 46 -9.00 -6.62 4.89
C VAL A 46 -10.15 -5.81 4.29
N PHE A 47 -10.44 -6.01 3.01
CA PHE A 47 -11.44 -5.27 2.25
C PHE A 47 -12.53 -6.20 1.74
N GLU A 48 -13.72 -6.15 2.34
CA GLU A 48 -14.92 -6.79 1.78
C GLU A 48 -15.18 -6.29 0.35
N ASP A 49 -15.54 -7.16 -0.59
CA ASP A 49 -15.69 -6.83 -2.02
C ASP A 49 -14.56 -5.91 -2.55
N PRO A 50 -13.30 -6.37 -2.57
CA PRO A 50 -12.14 -5.48 -2.78
C PRO A 50 -12.12 -4.81 -4.15
N PHE A 51 -12.81 -5.43 -5.12
CA PHE A 51 -13.00 -4.97 -6.49
C PHE A 51 -14.27 -4.13 -6.68
N CYS A 52 -15.02 -3.82 -5.62
CA CYS A 52 -16.10 -2.84 -5.69
C CYS A 52 -15.57 -1.42 -5.45
N PHE A 53 -15.87 -0.52 -6.39
CA PHE A 53 -15.57 0.90 -6.20
C PHE A 53 -16.70 1.56 -5.40
N ASP A 54 -16.53 1.58 -4.08
CA ASP A 54 -17.42 2.26 -3.15
C ASP A 54 -16.76 3.52 -2.55
N ILE A 55 -17.27 4.70 -2.93
CA ILE A 55 -16.78 5.99 -2.44
C ILE A 55 -17.02 6.20 -0.93
N MET A 56 -18.03 5.54 -0.36
CA MET A 56 -18.44 5.66 1.04
C MET A 56 -17.75 4.63 1.95
N ARG A 57 -16.92 3.74 1.39
CA ARG A 57 -16.25 2.66 2.13
C ARG A 57 -15.56 3.16 3.40
N THR A 58 -15.93 2.55 4.52
CA THR A 58 -15.33 2.70 5.85
C THR A 58 -15.33 1.36 6.58
N PRO A 59 -14.22 0.92 7.21
CA PRO A 59 -12.89 1.55 7.21
C PRO A 59 -12.20 1.47 5.84
N ASN A 60 -11.15 2.28 5.64
CA ASN A 60 -10.43 2.40 4.35
C ASN A 60 -8.92 2.58 4.55
N GLU A 61 -8.31 1.66 5.29
CA GLU A 61 -6.91 1.69 5.74
C GLU A 61 -5.93 1.20 4.65
N HIS A 62 -6.05 1.77 3.46
CA HIS A 62 -5.24 1.39 2.31
C HIS A 62 -3.76 1.82 2.44
N LEU A 63 -2.86 1.10 1.77
CA LEU A 63 -1.42 1.32 1.83
C LEU A 63 -0.87 2.16 0.67
N SER A 64 -1.72 2.81 -0.14
CA SER A 64 -1.29 3.63 -1.30
C SER A 64 -0.37 4.81 -0.96
N SER A 65 -0.20 5.17 0.30
CA SER A 65 0.77 6.20 0.75
C SER A 65 2.00 5.58 1.43
N GLY A 66 2.21 4.27 1.29
CA GLY A 66 3.21 3.51 2.02
C GLY A 66 2.83 3.35 3.50
N PHE A 67 3.78 2.84 4.29
CA PHE A 67 3.63 2.61 5.72
C PHE A 67 4.96 2.81 6.46
N GLY A 68 4.89 3.12 7.76
CA GLY A 68 6.04 3.23 8.65
C GLY A 68 6.94 4.44 8.35
N ARG A 69 8.25 4.28 8.60
CA ARG A 69 9.24 5.38 8.50
C ARG A 69 9.35 6.03 7.13
N HIS A 70 8.90 5.34 6.08
CA HIS A 70 8.89 5.86 4.70
C HIS A 70 7.45 6.14 4.22
N PHE A 71 6.54 6.47 5.15
CA PHE A 71 5.23 6.98 4.79
C PHE A 71 5.37 8.25 3.95
N CYS A 72 4.53 8.37 2.92
CA CYS A 72 4.61 9.43 1.93
C CYS A 72 4.51 10.81 2.60
N LEU A 73 5.59 11.59 2.52
CA LEU A 73 5.65 12.96 3.02
C LEU A 73 4.56 13.84 2.37
N GLY A 74 4.27 13.61 1.09
CA GLY A 74 3.25 14.33 0.33
C GLY A 74 1.81 13.85 0.55
N ALA A 75 1.55 12.90 1.47
CA ALA A 75 0.23 12.29 1.62
C ALA A 75 -0.88 13.32 1.94
N ASN A 76 -0.58 14.34 2.74
CA ASN A 76 -1.52 15.41 3.08
C ASN A 76 -1.72 16.38 1.91
N LEU A 77 -0.65 16.74 1.21
CA LEU A 77 -0.73 17.59 0.01
C LEU A 77 -1.57 16.92 -1.09
N ALA A 78 -1.36 15.62 -1.34
CA ALA A 78 -2.15 14.87 -2.30
C ALA A 78 -3.64 14.78 -1.90
N ARG A 79 -3.93 14.65 -0.60
CA ARG A 79 -5.32 14.70 -0.11
C ARG A 79 -5.96 16.07 -0.36
N LEU A 80 -5.23 17.15 -0.14
CA LEU A 80 -5.70 18.51 -0.41
C LEU A 80 -5.96 18.71 -1.91
N GLY A 81 -5.01 18.32 -2.76
CA GLY A 81 -5.14 18.45 -4.22
C GLY A 81 -6.36 17.70 -4.77
N MET A 82 -6.62 16.48 -4.30
CA MET A 82 -7.82 15.73 -4.71
C MET A 82 -9.13 16.35 -4.24
N ARG A 83 -9.15 17.04 -3.08
CA ARG A 83 -10.36 17.75 -2.59
C ARG A 83 -10.63 19.04 -3.37
N ALA A 84 -9.59 19.71 -3.86
CA ALA A 84 -9.73 20.93 -4.65
C ALA A 84 -10.12 20.64 -6.11
N ALA A 85 -9.82 19.44 -6.61
CA ALA A 85 -10.11 18.99 -7.97
C ALA A 85 -11.49 18.32 -8.12
N SER A 86 -12.33 18.33 -7.07
CA SER A 86 -13.65 17.72 -7.00
C SER A 86 -14.74 18.74 -6.73
#